data_AF-A0A2G2G9Q4-F1
#
_entry.id   AF-A0A2G2G9Q4-F1
#
_cell.length_a   1.000
_cell.length_b   1.000
_cell.length_c   1.000
_cell.angle_alpha   90.00
_cell.angle_beta   90.00
_cell.angle_gamma   90.00
#
_symmetry.space_group_name_H-M   'P 1'
#
loop_
_entity.id
_entity.type
_entity.pdbx_description
1 polymer ?
#
loop_
_entity_poly.entity_id
_entity_poly.type
_entity_poly.pdbx_seq_one_letter_code
_entity_poly.pdbx_strand_id
1 'polypeptide(L)'
;MKKGFTMIELIFVIVILGILAAVAIPKLAATRDDARIATGATEIATAVTEFGTSYTARGTWVGRLNDITNVQFPNKVSSSAMADGTVLNYTDDGTTTGAVCIILTVRDTMVDGNLTVAAGAGTSAICTGMQAALADILSAQCQGVAGVQCFGGSTVVW
;
A
#
# COMPACT_ATOMS: atom_id res chain seq x y z
N MET A 1 -30.35 33.00 38.69
CA MET A 1 -28.95 33.06 39.18
C MET A 1 -28.19 31.94 38.48
N LYS A 2 -27.22 32.26 37.61
CA LYS A 2 -26.40 31.23 36.96
C LYS A 2 -25.33 30.78 37.98
N LYS A 3 -25.37 29.52 38.42
CA LYS A 3 -24.27 28.93 39.19
C LYS A 3 -23.05 28.88 38.28
N GLY A 4 -22.03 29.69 38.58
CA GLY A 4 -20.75 29.64 37.90
C GLY A 4 -20.00 28.37 38.30
N PHE A 5 -19.31 27.77 37.34
CA PHE A 5 -18.38 26.67 37.59
C PHE A 5 -17.26 27.16 38.50
N THR A 6 -16.87 26.39 39.51
CA THR A 6 -15.82 26.81 40.43
C THR A 6 -14.45 26.73 39.75
N MET A 7 -13.52 27.63 40.12
CA MET A 7 -12.15 27.56 39.58
C MET A 7 -11.47 26.22 39.91
N ILE A 8 -11.78 25.63 41.07
CA ILE A 8 -11.22 24.34 41.49
C ILE A 8 -11.73 23.16 40.66
N GLU A 9 -13.02 23.14 40.28
CA GLU A 9 -13.54 22.11 39.38
C GLU A 9 -12.86 22.16 38.02
N LEU A 10 -12.60 23.37 37.49
CA LEU A 10 -11.94 23.52 36.21
C LEU A 10 -10.48 23.02 36.25
N ILE A 11 -9.77 23.28 37.35
CA ILE A 11 -8.40 22.78 37.56
C ILE A 11 -8.38 21.25 37.65
N PHE A 12 -9.33 20.64 38.36
CA PHE A 12 -9.37 19.18 38.48
C PHE A 12 -9.63 18.50 37.13
N VAL A 13 -10.51 19.08 36.30
CA VAL A 13 -10.80 18.57 34.96
C VAL A 13 -9.57 18.60 34.05
N ILE A 14 -8.81 19.70 34.02
CA ILE A 14 -7.61 19.78 33.17
C ILE A 14 -6.52 18.81 33.62
N VAL A 15 -6.40 18.55 34.93
CA VAL A 15 -5.43 17.57 35.46
C VAL A 15 -5.80 16.16 35.03
N ILE A 16 -7.07 15.77 35.15
CA ILE A 16 -7.53 14.46 34.70
C ILE A 16 -7.33 14.31 33.18
N LEU A 17 -7.71 15.30 32.39
CA LEU A 17 -7.50 15.30 30.94
C LEU A 17 -6.01 15.20 30.58
N GLY A 18 -5.13 15.86 31.35
CA GLY A 18 -3.68 15.76 31.18
C GLY A 18 -3.15 14.33 31.37
N ILE A 19 -3.60 13.63 32.42
CA ILE A 19 -3.19 12.25 32.70
C ILE A 19 -3.71 11.30 31.61
N LEU A 20 -4.99 11.43 31.23
CA LEU A 20 -5.58 10.60 30.19
C LEU A 20 -4.90 10.82 28.83
N ALA A 21 -4.59 12.07 28.48
CA ALA A 21 -3.89 12.40 27.24
C ALA A 21 -2.48 11.80 27.21
N ALA A 22 -1.72 11.87 28.31
CA ALA A 22 -0.36 11.33 28.39
C ALA A 22 -0.28 9.82 28.08
N VAL A 23 -1.28 9.05 28.50
CA VAL A 23 -1.34 7.60 28.23
C VAL A 23 -1.99 7.29 26.87
N ALA A 24 -3.00 8.05 26.46
CA ALA A 24 -3.75 7.79 25.24
C ALA A 24 -2.96 8.14 23.96
N ILE A 25 -2.23 9.26 23.93
CA ILE A 25 -1.48 9.73 22.76
C ILE A 25 -0.49 8.69 22.22
N PRO A 26 0.42 8.10 23.02
CA PRO A 26 1.38 7.13 22.51
C PRO A 26 0.70 5.87 21.97
N LYS A 27 -0.39 5.42 22.61
CA LYS A 27 -1.15 4.25 22.17
C LYS A 27 -1.87 4.52 20.84
N LEU A 28 -2.50 5.68 20.69
CA LEU A 28 -3.16 6.06 19.45
C LEU A 28 -2.17 6.22 18.29
N ALA A 29 -0.95 6.71 18.55
CA ALA A 29 0.08 6.82 17.52
C ALA A 29 0.45 5.44 16.95
N ALA A 30 0.77 4.48 17.82
CA ALA A 30 1.10 3.12 17.40
C ALA A 30 -0.06 2.44 16.63
N THR A 31 -1.30 2.55 17.13
CA THR A 31 -2.46 1.97 16.43
C THR A 31 -2.72 2.59 15.06
N ARG A 32 -2.39 3.87 14.86
CA ARG A 32 -2.51 4.51 13.54
C ARG A 32 -1.46 3.99 12.56
N ASP A 33 -0.24 3.75 13.02
CA ASP A 33 0.82 3.19 12.19
C ASP A 33 0.53 1.74 11.81
N ASP A 34 0.06 0.92 12.77
CA ASP A 34 -0.38 -0.45 12.51
C ASP A 34 -1.54 -0.49 11.50
N ALA A 35 -2.51 0.41 11.64
CA ALA A 35 -3.62 0.53 10.69
C ALA A 35 -3.13 0.88 9.28
N ARG A 36 -2.16 1.79 9.15
CA ARG A 36 -1.56 2.14 7.86
C ARG A 36 -0.84 0.95 7.23
N ILE A 37 -0.08 0.19 8.02
CA ILE A 37 0.59 -1.03 7.55
C ILE A 37 -0.44 -2.03 7.01
N ALA A 38 -1.50 -2.30 7.77
CA ALA A 38 -2.54 -3.25 7.38
C ALA A 38 -3.33 -2.80 6.14
N THR A 39 -3.71 -1.52 6.07
CA THR A 39 -4.39 -0.95 4.90
C THR A 39 -3.50 -1.02 3.67
N GLY A 40 -2.24 -0.58 3.77
CA GLY A 40 -1.32 -0.60 2.63
C GLY A 40 -1.03 -2.02 2.13
N ALA A 41 -0.81 -2.98 3.03
CA ALA A 41 -0.65 -4.39 2.64
C ALA A 41 -1.90 -4.91 1.91
N THR A 42 -3.09 -4.59 2.40
CA THR A 42 -4.37 -5.00 1.78
C THR A 42 -4.56 -4.35 0.41
N GLU A 43 -4.24 -3.06 0.26
CA GLU A 43 -4.30 -2.36 -1.02
C GLU A 43 -3.36 -2.97 -2.05
N ILE A 44 -2.10 -3.29 -1.69
CA ILE A 44 -1.17 -3.95 -2.61
C ILE A 44 -1.66 -5.35 -3.00
N ALA A 45 -2.10 -6.16 -2.05
CA ALA A 45 -2.63 -7.50 -2.35
C ALA A 45 -3.87 -7.44 -3.26
N THR A 46 -4.73 -6.44 -3.03
CA THR A 46 -5.91 -6.18 -3.87
C THR A 46 -5.47 -5.76 -5.28
N ALA A 47 -4.51 -4.84 -5.41
CA ALA A 47 -3.99 -4.41 -6.71
C ALA A 47 -3.44 -5.60 -7.51
N VAL A 48 -2.59 -6.44 -6.90
CA VAL A 48 -2.05 -7.65 -7.56
C VAL A 48 -3.17 -8.57 -8.05
N THR A 49 -4.21 -8.76 -7.25
CA THR A 49 -5.38 -9.57 -7.64
C THR A 49 -6.19 -8.93 -8.77
N GLU A 50 -6.37 -7.61 -8.74
CA GLU A 50 -7.05 -6.84 -9.78
C GLU A 50 -6.29 -6.90 -11.12
N PHE A 51 -4.96 -6.84 -11.08
CA PHE A 51 -4.12 -7.07 -12.27
C PHE A 51 -4.36 -8.46 -12.86
N GLY A 52 -4.38 -9.50 -12.03
CA GLY A 52 -4.64 -10.87 -12.50
C GLY A 52 -6.03 -11.10 -13.06
N THR A 53 -7.06 -10.56 -12.41
CA THR A 53 -8.44 -10.67 -12.88
C THR A 53 -8.66 -9.89 -14.17
N SER A 54 -8.08 -8.69 -14.30
CA SER A 54 -8.11 -7.90 -15.54
C SER A 54 -7.39 -8.61 -16.69
N TYR A 55 -6.24 -9.24 -16.41
CA TYR A 55 -5.53 -10.05 -17.40
C TYR A 55 -6.36 -11.24 -17.87
N THR A 56 -6.97 -11.97 -16.93
CA THR A 56 -7.81 -13.14 -17.26
C THR A 56 -9.04 -12.74 -18.07
N ALA A 57 -9.60 -11.54 -17.83
CA ALA A 57 -10.77 -11.06 -18.53
C ALA A 57 -10.49 -10.50 -19.94
N ARG A 58 -9.33 -9.85 -20.14
CA ARG A 58 -9.00 -9.13 -21.39
C ARG A 58 -7.89 -9.79 -22.21
N GLY A 59 -7.10 -10.68 -21.61
CA GLY A 59 -5.89 -11.26 -22.19
C GLY A 59 -4.72 -10.26 -22.35
N THR A 60 -4.88 -9.02 -21.86
CA THR A 60 -3.88 -7.97 -21.99
C THR A 60 -4.15 -6.84 -21.00
N TRP A 61 -3.11 -6.05 -20.68
CA TRP A 61 -3.22 -4.85 -19.88
C TRP A 61 -3.19 -3.54 -20.69
N VAL A 62 -3.29 -3.58 -22.02
CA VAL A 62 -3.34 -2.33 -22.81
C VAL A 62 -4.58 -1.50 -22.42
N GLY A 63 -4.36 -0.26 -22.01
CA GLY A 63 -5.44 0.62 -21.55
C GLY A 63 -4.96 1.53 -20.43
N ARG A 64 -5.89 2.11 -19.66
CA ARG A 64 -5.55 3.00 -18.55
C ARG A 64 -5.44 2.18 -17.27
N LEU A 65 -4.51 2.53 -16.40
CA LEU A 65 -4.37 1.92 -15.07
C LEU A 65 -5.67 2.00 -14.23
N ASN A 66 -6.46 3.06 -14.43
CA ASN A 66 -7.78 3.23 -13.78
C ASN A 66 -8.79 2.15 -14.16
N ASP A 67 -8.62 1.51 -15.31
CA ASP A 67 -9.52 0.45 -15.78
C ASP A 67 -9.14 -0.92 -15.18
N ILE A 68 -8.03 -0.97 -14.42
CA ILE A 68 -7.49 -2.17 -13.78
C ILE A 68 -7.65 -2.07 -12.27
N THR A 69 -7.18 -0.98 -11.65
CA THR A 69 -7.17 -0.84 -10.19
C THR A 69 -7.58 0.55 -9.70
N ASN A 70 -8.36 0.57 -8.61
CA ASN A 70 -8.73 1.79 -7.91
C ASN A 70 -7.73 2.18 -6.80
N VAL A 71 -6.71 1.35 -6.54
CA VAL A 71 -5.67 1.66 -5.56
C VAL A 71 -4.95 2.95 -5.96
N GLN A 72 -4.69 3.79 -4.95
CA GLN A 72 -4.07 5.09 -5.14
C GLN A 72 -2.56 4.94 -5.02
N PHE A 73 -1.88 4.87 -6.16
CA PHE A 73 -0.42 5.00 -6.19
C PHE A 73 -0.08 6.49 -6.31
N PRO A 74 0.83 7.05 -5.49
CA PRO A 74 1.18 8.46 -5.61
C PRO A 74 1.71 8.86 -7.00
N ASN A 75 2.40 7.95 -7.68
CA ASN A 75 2.85 8.15 -9.06
C ASN A 75 1.84 7.69 -10.11
N LYS A 76 0.59 7.41 -9.71
CA LYS A 76 -0.53 7.12 -10.62
C LYS A 76 -0.82 8.37 -11.43
N VAL A 77 -0.39 8.39 -12.68
CA VAL A 77 -0.87 9.38 -13.63
C VAL A 77 -2.27 8.91 -14.04
N SER A 78 -3.31 9.70 -13.76
CA SER A 78 -4.72 9.33 -14.01
C SER A 78 -5.04 9.00 -15.50
N SER A 79 -4.06 9.07 -16.38
CA SER A 79 -4.14 8.81 -17.81
C SER A 79 -2.95 8.01 -18.34
N SER A 80 -2.06 7.48 -17.51
CA SER A 80 -0.93 6.69 -18.01
C SER A 80 -1.46 5.40 -18.62
N ALA A 81 -1.27 5.28 -19.93
CA ALA A 81 -1.42 4.02 -20.61
C ALA A 81 -0.50 3.01 -19.92
N MET A 82 -1.06 1.86 -19.56
CA MET A 82 -0.32 0.72 -19.07
C MET A 82 0.57 0.22 -20.21
N ALA A 83 1.84 0.58 -20.12
CA ALA A 83 2.88 0.14 -21.03
C ALA A 83 3.83 -0.82 -20.29
N ASP A 84 4.54 -1.63 -21.06
CA ASP A 84 5.66 -2.41 -20.53
C ASP A 84 6.67 -1.49 -19.82
N GLY A 85 7.12 -1.88 -18.64
CA GLY A 85 8.01 -1.07 -17.80
C GLY A 85 7.33 0.02 -16.98
N THR A 86 5.99 0.11 -16.95
CA THR A 86 5.29 1.05 -16.06
C THR A 86 5.60 0.71 -14.60
N VAL A 87 6.14 1.68 -13.86
CA VAL A 87 6.46 1.55 -12.43
C VAL A 87 5.42 2.28 -11.58
N LEU A 88 4.86 1.60 -10.59
CA LEU A 88 3.94 2.14 -9.60
C LEU A 88 4.57 2.03 -8.21
N ASN A 89 4.67 3.17 -7.54
CA ASN A 89 5.28 3.27 -6.23
C ASN A 89 4.17 3.43 -5.20
N TYR A 90 4.22 2.60 -4.16
CA TYR A 90 3.41 2.77 -2.98
C TYR A 90 4.27 3.35 -1.86
N THR A 91 3.86 4.47 -1.29
CA THR A 91 4.61 5.19 -0.25
C THR A 91 3.90 5.12 1.09
N ASP A 92 4.62 5.40 2.17
CA ASP A 92 4.12 5.39 3.55
C ASP A 92 3.10 6.49 3.87
N ASP A 93 3.05 7.55 3.06
CA ASP A 93 2.17 8.70 3.26
C ASP A 93 1.17 8.92 2.11
N GLY A 94 1.20 8.10 1.07
CA GLY A 94 0.37 8.24 -0.12
C GLY A 94 0.74 9.42 -1.03
N THR A 95 1.89 10.08 -0.79
CA THR A 95 2.41 11.18 -1.59
C THR A 95 3.61 10.75 -2.43
N THR A 96 3.93 11.50 -3.49
CA THR A 96 5.09 11.23 -4.36
C THR A 96 6.43 11.52 -3.69
N THR A 97 6.42 12.22 -2.57
CA THR A 97 7.60 12.57 -1.78
C THR A 97 7.84 11.63 -0.60
N GLY A 98 6.86 10.77 -0.29
CA GLY A 98 6.96 9.78 0.77
C GLY A 98 8.01 8.71 0.50
N ALA A 99 8.35 7.97 1.56
CA ALA A 99 9.28 6.86 1.43
C ALA A 99 8.63 5.73 0.62
N VAL A 100 9.26 5.31 -0.48
CA VAL A 100 8.73 4.23 -1.32
C VAL A 100 8.88 2.91 -0.60
N CYS A 101 7.76 2.31 -0.21
CA CYS A 101 7.75 1.07 0.54
C CYS A 101 7.65 -0.16 -0.38
N ILE A 102 6.84 -0.09 -1.44
CA ILE A 102 6.64 -1.18 -2.40
C ILE A 102 6.65 -0.62 -3.82
N ILE A 103 7.24 -1.37 -4.75
CA ILE A 103 7.34 -1.04 -6.16
C ILE A 103 6.66 -2.13 -6.97
N LEU A 104 5.72 -1.76 -7.82
CA LEU A 104 5.07 -2.65 -8.77
C LEU A 104 5.55 -2.24 -10.17
N THR A 105 6.24 -3.12 -10.88
CA THR A 105 6.62 -2.89 -12.27
C THR A 105 5.86 -3.85 -13.16
N VAL A 106 5.06 -3.29 -14.04
CA VAL A 106 4.32 -4.03 -15.06
C VAL A 106 5.29 -4.44 -16.15
N ARG A 107 5.28 -5.72 -16.50
CA ARG A 107 6.05 -6.29 -17.60
C ARG A 107 5.17 -7.05 -18.55
N ASP A 108 5.52 -6.97 -19.83
CA ASP A 108 4.91 -7.74 -20.90
C ASP A 108 3.37 -7.66 -20.90
N THR A 109 2.85 -6.47 -21.20
CA THR A 109 1.41 -6.19 -21.15
C THR A 109 0.59 -6.93 -22.21
N MET A 110 1.22 -7.60 -23.19
CA MET A 110 0.55 -8.17 -24.37
C MET A 110 0.79 -9.67 -24.59
N VAL A 111 1.74 -10.32 -23.93
CA VAL A 111 2.02 -11.76 -24.15
C VAL A 111 1.84 -12.59 -22.88
N ASP A 112 2.67 -12.36 -21.85
CA ASP A 112 2.66 -13.17 -20.62
C ASP A 112 2.05 -12.46 -19.41
N GLY A 113 1.81 -11.15 -19.45
CA GLY A 113 1.14 -10.41 -18.37
C GLY A 113 1.82 -10.61 -17.02
N ASN A 114 3.02 -10.08 -16.88
CA ASN A 114 3.84 -10.28 -15.69
C ASN A 114 3.91 -9.02 -14.82
N LEU A 115 3.64 -9.14 -13.52
CA LEU A 115 3.77 -8.06 -12.56
C LEU A 115 4.89 -8.38 -11.58
N THR A 116 5.90 -7.52 -11.55
CA THR A 116 6.98 -7.64 -10.57
C THR A 116 6.69 -6.74 -9.37
N VAL A 117 6.61 -7.33 -8.18
CA VAL A 117 6.42 -6.68 -6.89
C VAL A 117 7.74 -6.75 -6.13
N ALA A 118 8.31 -5.60 -5.82
CA ALA A 118 9.58 -5.49 -5.14
C ALA A 118 9.47 -4.57 -3.91
N ALA A 119 10.35 -4.80 -2.93
CA ALA A 119 10.50 -3.89 -1.80
C ALA A 119 11.12 -2.57 -2.29
N GLY A 120 10.50 -1.46 -1.89
CA GLY A 120 11.05 -0.13 -2.11
C GLY A 120 12.17 0.20 -1.11
N ALA A 121 12.92 1.27 -1.39
CA ALA A 121 14.06 1.69 -0.57
C ALA A 121 13.68 2.40 0.75
N GLY A 122 12.39 2.60 1.01
CA GLY A 122 11.90 3.28 2.21
C GLY A 122 12.18 2.48 3.48
N THR A 123 12.78 3.14 4.47
CA THR A 123 13.20 2.53 5.76
C THR A 123 12.34 2.99 6.94
N SER A 124 11.20 3.64 6.70
CA SER A 124 10.28 4.02 7.78
C SER A 124 9.67 2.77 8.41
N ALA A 125 9.26 2.86 9.68
CA ALA A 125 8.67 1.72 10.40
C ALA A 125 7.43 1.16 9.67
N ILE A 126 6.66 2.05 9.01
CA ILE A 126 5.52 1.70 8.16
C ILE A 126 5.98 0.89 6.94
N CYS A 127 7.03 1.34 6.23
CA CYS A 127 7.55 0.60 5.08
C CYS A 127 8.08 -0.78 5.46
N THR A 128 8.88 -0.89 6.52
CA THR A 128 9.42 -2.18 6.97
C THR A 128 8.30 -3.12 7.43
N GLY A 129 7.30 -2.59 8.14
CA GLY A 129 6.14 -3.37 8.59
C GLY A 129 5.31 -3.88 7.42
N MET A 130 5.07 -3.05 6.41
CA MET A 130 4.31 -3.42 5.22
C MET A 130 5.08 -4.40 4.32
N GLN A 131 6.38 -4.22 4.15
CA GLN A 131 7.23 -5.19 3.45
C GLN A 131 7.22 -6.55 4.14
N ALA A 132 7.25 -6.58 5.48
CA ALA A 132 7.11 -7.83 6.23
C ALA A 132 5.72 -8.47 6.05
N ALA A 133 4.65 -7.67 6.06
CA ALA A 133 3.29 -8.16 5.83
C ALA A 133 3.09 -8.71 4.40
N LEU A 134 3.85 -8.23 3.43
CA LEU A 134 3.80 -8.65 2.03
C LEU A 134 4.91 -9.65 1.66
N ALA A 135 5.58 -10.25 2.64
CA ALA A 135 6.71 -11.15 2.40
C ALA A 135 6.35 -12.32 1.46
N ASP A 136 5.13 -12.85 1.55
CA ASP A 136 4.66 -13.94 0.68
C ASP A 136 4.56 -13.48 -0.79
N ILE A 137 4.09 -12.25 -1.04
CA ILE A 137 3.99 -11.69 -2.40
C ILE A 137 5.38 -11.33 -2.95
N LEU A 138 6.26 -10.82 -2.09
CA LEU A 138 7.65 -10.47 -2.43
C LEU A 138 8.53 -11.70 -2.67
N SER A 139 8.24 -12.81 -2.02
CA SER A 139 8.96 -14.08 -2.18
C SER A 139 8.32 -15.02 -3.22
N ALA A 140 7.08 -14.73 -3.64
CA ALA A 140 6.43 -15.47 -4.71
C ALA A 140 7.32 -15.51 -5.96
N GLN A 141 7.46 -16.70 -6.53
CA GLN A 141 8.29 -16.91 -7.70
C GLN A 141 7.44 -17.31 -8.89
N CYS A 142 7.65 -16.62 -9.99
CA CYS A 142 7.22 -17.07 -11.30
C CYS A 142 8.41 -17.03 -12.26
N GLN A 143 8.50 -18.03 -13.14
CA GLN A 143 9.63 -18.19 -14.07
C GLN A 143 11.01 -18.17 -13.37
N GLY A 144 11.07 -18.64 -12.12
CA GLY A 144 12.31 -18.68 -11.33
C GLY A 144 12.81 -17.33 -10.80
N VAL A 145 12.03 -16.25 -10.95
CA VAL A 145 12.38 -14.91 -10.46
C VAL A 145 11.50 -14.57 -9.26
N ALA A 146 12.11 -14.08 -8.17
CA ALA A 146 11.40 -13.68 -6.96
C ALA A 146 10.65 -12.35 -7.12
N GLY A 147 9.50 -12.24 -6.47
CA GLY A 147 8.61 -11.08 -6.52
C GLY A 147 7.80 -11.00 -7.82
N VAL A 148 7.77 -12.06 -8.63
CA VAL A 148 7.20 -12.04 -9.97
C VAL A 148 5.87 -12.79 -9.99
N GLN A 149 4.81 -12.09 -10.42
CA GLN A 149 3.45 -12.61 -10.52
C GLN A 149 3.10 -12.76 -12.01
N CYS A 150 3.04 -13.99 -12.51
CA CYS A 150 2.59 -14.23 -13.88
C CYS A 150 1.10 -14.50 -13.91
N PHE A 151 0.40 -13.84 -14.82
CA PHE A 151 -1.03 -14.06 -15.03
C PHE A 151 -1.33 -14.66 -16.40
N GLY A 152 -0.43 -14.51 -17.36
CA GLY A 152 -0.44 -15.27 -18.61
C GLY A 152 0.22 -16.63 -18.47
N GLY A 153 -0.13 -17.50 -19.40
CA GLY A 153 0.41 -18.84 -19.47
C GLY A 153 1.91 -18.76 -19.71
N SER A 154 2.69 -18.91 -18.65
CA SER A 154 4.12 -19.16 -18.75
C SER A 154 4.30 -20.22 -19.82
N THR A 155 5.11 -19.94 -20.83
CA THR A 155 5.82 -21.02 -21.51
C THR A 155 6.51 -21.83 -20.41
N VAL A 156 5.87 -22.92 -20.00
CA VAL A 156 6.48 -23.97 -19.21
C VAL A 156 7.55 -24.51 -20.14
N VAL A 157 8.77 -24.03 -19.99
CA VAL A 157 9.93 -24.73 -20.55
C VAL A 157 10.06 -25.97 -19.68
N TRP A 158 9.54 -27.08 -20.20
CA TRP A 158 9.70 -28.43 -19.65
C TRP A 158 11.17 -28.75 -19.42
#